data_AF-A0A9D9V8A3-F1
#
_entry.id   AF-A0A9D9V8A3-F1
#
_cell.length_a   1.000
_cell.length_b   1.000
_cell.length_c   1.000
_cell.angle_alpha   90.00
_cell.angle_beta   90.00
_cell.angle_gamma   90.00
#
_symmetry.space_group_name_H-M   'P 1'
#
loop_
_entity.id
_entity.type
_entity.pdbx_description
1 polymer ?
#
loop_
_entity_poly.entity_id
_entity_poly.type
_entity_poly.pdbx_seq_one_letter_code
_entity_poly.pdbx_strand_id
1 'polypeptide(L)'
;MNKEVRQCQNCKEDFTIETEDFVFYDKIKVPPPTFCPECRCIRRMIHRNERHLFRRTCDVTGKSIISIYPPESPYTVCDKDYYFSDAFDPFKYGSVYNPDLKFFEQFYEFAKKVPLTSLFVRISEKCEYNQDMSNSSNCYLCFRTHDSQNMFYTYRGNKSNNCFDCFQAVISSEFLYECVDVSTCNNSRFLSSCEKCSDSAFLYNCTGCVDCFMCTDQRNKQCYFKNQQYSREEYKKIIDSYNLSTYEGQKKALSEFEEFLKQKPRKNLTIIRSDNVTGDNITDSKDAKYVFNVKSLQNCSYIWDSFRFTDSMDTYSGAGSELLYETTATTAHSSNCRFCVRVHEGSRDCEYSWFLQNCSSCFGCIGLKNQEYCIFNVKYNKDEYEELVGRIKNKMLEDREYGEFFPAYTSPFAYNNTVAHEFFPMAKETALEAGFGWKDLEDKNYVANVDSVDLPGDISNVGDDILNQIISCSHKGGCGHGCTKAFKIVADELSFYRNKKIPVPHECPNCRHYRRLETRNPTMLRDTKCMCEGDGVCNDVYKNTIPHEHGAGPCGKKLQTSIREDSNFIVYCDSCYKKEVF
;
A
#
# COMPACT_ATOMS: atom_id res chain seq x y z
N MET A 1 -19.06 10.33 27.64
CA MET A 1 -17.93 10.18 28.59
C MET A 1 -16.97 11.34 28.37
N ASN A 2 -16.22 11.78 29.38
CA ASN A 2 -15.14 12.76 29.17
C ASN A 2 -13.93 12.07 28.51
N LYS A 3 -13.06 12.86 27.86
CA LYS A 3 -11.76 12.37 27.37
C LYS A 3 -11.03 11.55 28.44
N GLU A 4 -10.40 10.45 28.02
CA GLU A 4 -9.68 9.53 28.90
C GLU A 4 -8.26 9.31 28.37
N VAL A 5 -7.25 9.34 29.25
CA VAL A 5 -5.88 8.95 28.91
C VAL A 5 -5.64 7.55 29.45
N ARG A 6 -5.17 6.65 28.58
CA ARG A 6 -4.83 5.26 28.90
C ARG A 6 -3.40 4.95 28.49
N GLN A 7 -2.80 3.96 29.14
CA GLN A 7 -1.52 3.41 28.73
C GLN A 7 -1.72 2.27 27.71
N CYS A 8 -1.02 2.32 26.58
CA CYS A 8 -1.08 1.30 25.54
C CYS A 8 -0.55 -0.05 26.04
N GLN A 9 -1.30 -1.13 25.84
CA GLN A 9 -0.86 -2.47 26.23
C GLN A 9 0.42 -2.95 25.52
N ASN A 10 0.69 -2.48 24.30
CA ASN A 10 1.87 -2.88 23.53
C ASN A 10 3.08 -1.98 23.82
N CYS A 11 3.05 -0.72 23.37
CA CYS A 11 4.19 0.19 23.47
C CYS A 11 4.35 0.87 24.83
N LYS A 12 3.39 0.72 25.76
CA LYS A 12 3.39 1.35 27.09
C LYS A 12 3.34 2.87 27.10
N GLU A 13 3.20 3.51 25.94
CA GLU A 13 2.97 4.94 25.81
C GLU A 13 1.52 5.32 26.13
N ASP A 14 1.34 6.55 26.62
CA ASP A 14 0.02 7.11 26.86
C ASP A 14 -0.67 7.48 25.55
N PHE A 15 -1.98 7.20 25.47
CA PHE A 15 -2.82 7.63 24.38
C PHE A 15 -4.17 8.12 24.88
N THR A 16 -4.74 9.09 24.16
CA THR A 16 -6.03 9.70 24.49
C THR A 16 -7.14 9.02 23.69
N ILE A 17 -8.21 8.65 24.37
CA ILE A 17 -9.50 8.32 23.77
C ILE A 17 -10.37 9.57 23.87
N GLU A 18 -10.79 10.10 22.74
CA GLU A 18 -11.60 11.32 22.70
C GLU A 18 -13.05 11.03 23.09
N THR A 19 -13.77 12.09 23.48
CA THR A 19 -15.21 12.03 23.78
C THR A 19 -16.01 11.42 22.63
N GLU A 20 -15.67 11.79 21.40
CA GLU A 20 -16.33 11.33 20.17
C GLU A 20 -16.04 9.84 19.90
N ASP A 21 -14.87 9.35 20.26
CA ASP A 21 -14.50 7.94 20.11
C ASP A 21 -15.37 7.06 21.02
N PHE A 22 -15.66 7.50 22.25
CA PHE A 22 -16.57 6.78 23.15
C PHE A 22 -17.99 6.67 22.59
N VAL A 23 -18.48 7.72 21.92
CA VAL A 23 -19.79 7.68 21.25
C VAL A 23 -19.80 6.62 20.15
N PHE A 24 -18.70 6.50 19.40
CA PHE A 24 -18.56 5.48 18.38
C PHE A 24 -18.53 4.07 18.96
N TYR A 25 -17.77 3.82 20.03
CA TYR A 25 -17.69 2.50 20.69
C TYR A 25 -19.03 2.06 21.29
N ASP A 26 -19.76 2.99 21.89
CA ASP A 26 -21.11 2.75 22.42
C ASP A 26 -22.10 2.41 21.30
N LYS A 27 -22.06 3.17 20.18
CA LYS A 27 -22.91 2.95 19.00
C LYS A 27 -22.84 1.50 18.47
N ILE A 28 -21.71 0.83 18.67
CA ILE A 28 -21.41 -0.51 18.13
C ILE A 28 -21.25 -1.60 19.16
N LYS A 29 -21.49 -1.27 20.43
CA LYS A 29 -21.52 -2.23 21.54
C LYS A 29 -20.21 -3.01 21.67
N VAL A 30 -19.06 -2.31 21.58
CA VAL A 30 -17.73 -2.89 21.85
C VAL A 30 -17.03 -2.08 22.94
N PRO A 31 -16.11 -2.70 23.71
CA PRO A 31 -15.33 -1.96 24.69
C PRO A 31 -14.34 -1.00 23.99
N PRO A 32 -13.95 0.12 24.64
CA PRO A 32 -12.93 1.00 24.12
C PRO A 32 -11.56 0.30 24.09
N PRO A 33 -10.68 0.65 23.14
CA PRO A 33 -9.44 -0.08 22.89
C PRO A 33 -8.47 -0.02 24.07
N THR A 34 -7.61 -1.03 24.13
CA THR A 34 -6.49 -1.08 25.08
C THR A 34 -5.14 -0.78 24.42
N PHE A 35 -5.12 -0.60 23.10
CA PHE A 35 -3.94 -0.29 22.29
C PHE A 35 -4.06 1.12 21.69
N CYS A 36 -2.93 1.83 21.56
CA CYS A 36 -2.89 3.11 20.86
C CYS A 36 -3.17 2.91 19.35
N PRO A 37 -3.63 3.95 18.63
CA PRO A 37 -3.96 3.84 17.20
C PRO A 37 -2.84 3.28 16.31
N GLU A 38 -1.58 3.61 16.59
CA GLU A 38 -0.44 3.08 15.84
C GLU A 38 -0.21 1.59 16.09
N CYS A 39 -0.28 1.13 17.33
CA CYS A 39 -0.16 -0.31 17.60
C CYS A 39 -1.33 -1.10 16.99
N ARG A 40 -2.54 -0.52 16.99
CA ARG A 40 -3.71 -1.10 16.33
C ARG A 40 -3.49 -1.21 14.81
N CYS A 41 -2.90 -0.20 14.19
CA CYS A 41 -2.45 -0.25 12.79
C CYS A 41 -1.53 -1.43 12.51
N ILE A 42 -0.41 -1.47 13.22
CA ILE A 42 0.64 -2.47 12.99
C ILE A 42 0.03 -3.86 13.14
N ARG A 43 -0.77 -4.08 14.19
CA ARG A 43 -1.48 -5.35 14.44
C ARG A 43 -2.38 -5.78 13.27
N ARG A 44 -3.01 -4.84 12.56
CA ARG A 44 -3.73 -5.16 11.31
C ARG A 44 -2.80 -5.47 10.15
N MET A 45 -1.79 -4.63 9.94
CA MET A 45 -0.90 -4.72 8.78
C MET A 45 -0.04 -5.98 8.78
N ILE A 46 0.33 -6.52 9.95
CA ILE A 46 1.09 -7.77 10.03
C ILE A 46 0.29 -8.99 9.49
N HIS A 47 -1.02 -8.89 9.34
CA HIS A 47 -1.85 -9.95 8.75
C HIS A 47 -1.90 -9.87 7.21
N ARG A 48 -1.10 -9.00 6.58
CA ARG A 48 -0.99 -8.90 5.12
C ARG A 48 0.45 -9.01 4.65
N ASN A 49 0.72 -10.06 3.88
CA ASN A 49 1.79 -10.10 2.91
C ASN A 49 1.25 -9.76 1.52
N GLU A 50 1.82 -8.71 0.92
CA GLU A 50 1.45 -8.27 -0.42
C GLU A 50 2.47 -8.68 -1.47
N ARG A 51 3.79 -8.60 -1.20
CA ARG A 51 4.83 -8.75 -2.24
C ARG A 51 5.78 -9.92 -2.07
N HIS A 52 5.86 -10.54 -0.90
CA HIS A 52 6.80 -11.63 -0.67
C HIS A 52 6.20 -12.94 -1.16
N LEU A 53 6.79 -13.49 -2.23
CA LEU A 53 6.36 -14.74 -2.83
C LEU A 53 7.37 -15.85 -2.54
N PHE A 54 6.83 -17.03 -2.23
CA PHE A 54 7.59 -18.22 -1.90
C PHE A 54 7.17 -19.36 -2.80
N ARG A 55 8.13 -20.20 -3.17
CA ARG A 55 7.84 -21.49 -3.78
C ARG A 55 7.67 -22.51 -2.67
N ARG A 56 6.56 -23.24 -2.66
CA ARG A 56 6.30 -24.31 -1.70
C ARG A 56 5.51 -25.46 -2.31
N THR A 57 5.35 -26.53 -1.55
CA THR A 57 4.43 -27.61 -1.90
C THR A 57 3.05 -27.27 -1.35
N CYS A 58 2.01 -27.55 -2.14
CA CYS A 58 0.61 -27.48 -1.72
C CYS A 58 0.33 -28.61 -0.74
N ASP A 59 -0.17 -28.27 0.45
CA ASP A 59 -0.37 -29.24 1.53
C ASP A 59 -1.54 -30.19 1.25
N VAL A 60 -2.45 -29.82 0.34
CA VAL A 60 -3.61 -30.64 -0.03
C VAL A 60 -3.35 -31.49 -1.27
N THR A 61 -2.70 -30.94 -2.30
CA THR A 61 -2.56 -31.60 -3.61
C THR A 61 -1.15 -32.11 -3.90
N GLY A 62 -0.14 -31.74 -3.10
CA GLY A 62 1.26 -32.11 -3.31
C GLY A 62 1.95 -31.39 -4.48
N LYS A 63 1.25 -30.50 -5.20
CA LYS A 63 1.82 -29.74 -6.33
C LYS A 63 2.79 -28.66 -5.85
N SER A 64 3.80 -28.34 -6.67
CA SER A 64 4.62 -27.13 -6.46
C SER A 64 3.81 -25.89 -6.83
N ILE A 65 3.72 -24.94 -5.92
CA ILE A 65 2.91 -23.71 -6.04
C ILE A 65 3.72 -22.47 -5.66
N ILE A 66 3.26 -21.31 -6.15
CA ILE A 66 3.67 -20.00 -5.64
C ILE A 66 2.68 -19.58 -4.56
N SER A 67 3.19 -19.02 -3.47
CA SER A 67 2.39 -18.62 -2.31
C SER A 67 2.93 -17.37 -1.63
N ILE A 68 2.03 -16.60 -1.00
CA ILE A 68 2.40 -15.57 -0.02
C ILE A 68 2.84 -16.14 1.33
N TYR A 69 2.62 -17.43 1.58
CA TYR A 69 3.02 -18.10 2.81
C TYR A 69 4.35 -18.83 2.57
N PRO A 70 5.34 -18.64 3.45
CA PRO A 70 6.60 -19.35 3.30
C PRO A 70 6.42 -20.85 3.64
N PRO A 71 7.34 -21.75 3.23
CA PRO A 71 7.24 -23.19 3.47
C PRO A 71 7.11 -23.57 4.95
N GLU A 72 7.71 -22.79 5.85
CA GLU A 72 7.67 -22.98 7.30
C GLU A 72 6.39 -22.44 7.97
N SER A 73 5.47 -21.86 7.21
CA SER A 73 4.20 -21.36 7.78
C SER A 73 3.47 -22.47 8.51
N PRO A 74 2.95 -22.23 9.74
CA PRO A 74 2.24 -23.25 10.51
C PRO A 74 0.84 -23.55 9.97
N TYR A 75 0.38 -22.77 8.99
CA TYR A 75 -0.93 -22.92 8.37
C TYR A 75 -0.90 -23.92 7.22
N THR A 76 -1.98 -24.67 7.08
CA THR A 76 -2.26 -25.46 5.89
C THR A 76 -2.52 -24.53 4.71
N VAL A 77 -1.74 -24.66 3.63
CA VAL A 77 -1.82 -23.83 2.42
C VAL A 77 -2.11 -24.70 1.20
N CYS A 78 -3.13 -24.31 0.44
CA CYS A 78 -3.52 -25.02 -0.76
C CYS A 78 -3.39 -24.15 -2.02
N ASP A 79 -3.31 -24.83 -3.16
CA ASP A 79 -3.31 -24.20 -4.48
C ASP A 79 -4.57 -23.34 -4.68
N LYS A 80 -4.39 -22.14 -5.26
CA LYS A 80 -5.51 -21.20 -5.48
C LYS A 80 -6.65 -21.80 -6.33
N ASP A 81 -6.33 -22.63 -7.32
CA ASP A 81 -7.36 -23.17 -8.22
C ASP A 81 -8.14 -24.28 -7.51
N TYR A 82 -7.48 -25.05 -6.63
CA TYR A 82 -8.18 -25.94 -5.70
C TYR A 82 -9.09 -25.16 -4.75
N TYR A 83 -8.57 -24.11 -4.10
CA TYR A 83 -9.32 -23.30 -3.12
C TYR A 83 -10.59 -22.69 -3.70
N PHE A 84 -10.52 -22.17 -4.93
CA PHE A 84 -11.67 -21.53 -5.59
C PHE A 84 -12.59 -22.50 -6.37
N SER A 85 -12.29 -23.80 -6.37
CA SER A 85 -13.10 -24.84 -7.02
C SER A 85 -14.15 -25.44 -6.08
N ASP A 86 -15.11 -26.18 -6.65
CA ASP A 86 -16.12 -26.94 -5.89
C ASP A 86 -15.54 -28.15 -5.13
N ALA A 87 -14.24 -28.46 -5.28
CA ALA A 87 -13.58 -29.54 -4.56
C ALA A 87 -13.22 -29.16 -3.11
N PHE A 88 -13.23 -27.86 -2.77
CA PHE A 88 -12.98 -27.38 -1.43
C PHE A 88 -14.25 -27.51 -0.57
N ASP A 89 -14.21 -28.38 0.43
CA ASP A 89 -15.29 -28.56 1.41
C ASP A 89 -14.85 -28.04 2.79
N PRO A 90 -15.40 -26.91 3.26
CA PRO A 90 -14.97 -26.27 4.50
C PRO A 90 -15.43 -27.03 5.76
N PHE A 91 -16.48 -27.85 5.68
CA PHE A 91 -17.01 -28.59 6.84
C PHE A 91 -16.12 -29.75 7.26
N LYS A 92 -15.24 -30.25 6.37
CA LYS A 92 -14.23 -31.27 6.69
C LYS A 92 -13.23 -30.83 7.75
N TYR A 93 -13.09 -29.52 7.95
CA TYR A 93 -12.14 -28.92 8.87
C TYR A 93 -12.81 -28.35 10.12
N GLY A 94 -14.09 -28.64 10.34
CA GLY A 94 -14.86 -28.12 11.47
C GLY A 94 -14.31 -28.57 12.84
N SER A 95 -14.40 -27.68 13.83
CA SER A 95 -14.01 -27.96 15.22
C SER A 95 -15.10 -27.50 16.19
N VAL A 96 -15.47 -28.34 17.16
CA VAL A 96 -16.45 -27.95 18.18
C VAL A 96 -15.80 -26.98 19.18
N TYR A 97 -16.51 -25.91 19.53
CA TYR A 97 -16.05 -24.92 20.52
C TYR A 97 -15.88 -25.55 21.91
N ASN A 98 -14.76 -25.24 22.58
CA ASN A 98 -14.48 -25.69 23.94
C ASN A 98 -14.54 -24.51 24.93
N PRO A 99 -15.48 -24.52 25.91
CA PRO A 99 -15.63 -23.44 26.89
C PRO A 99 -14.51 -23.38 27.94
N ASP A 100 -13.66 -24.40 28.04
CA ASP A 100 -12.55 -24.42 29.01
C ASP A 100 -11.28 -23.74 28.47
N LEU A 101 -11.24 -23.43 27.16
CA LEU A 101 -10.12 -22.78 26.49
C LEU A 101 -10.45 -21.32 26.16
N LYS A 102 -9.41 -20.48 26.04
CA LYS A 102 -9.57 -19.12 25.52
C LYS A 102 -9.95 -19.16 24.04
N PHE A 103 -10.63 -18.12 23.55
CA PHE A 103 -11.14 -18.09 22.19
C PHE A 103 -10.01 -18.04 21.16
N PHE A 104 -9.03 -17.14 21.33
CA PHE A 104 -7.98 -16.98 20.31
C PHE A 104 -7.00 -18.16 20.27
N GLU A 105 -6.78 -18.83 21.41
CA GLU A 105 -5.94 -20.04 21.48
C GLU A 105 -6.56 -21.17 20.65
N GLN A 106 -7.85 -21.47 20.86
CA GLN A 106 -8.52 -22.52 20.10
C GLN A 106 -8.77 -22.11 18.64
N PHE A 107 -9.02 -20.83 18.37
CA PHE A 107 -9.10 -20.31 16.99
C PHE A 107 -7.78 -20.51 16.25
N TYR A 108 -6.63 -20.24 16.88
CA TYR A 108 -5.32 -20.44 16.27
C TYR A 108 -5.06 -21.92 15.91
N GLU A 109 -5.38 -22.84 16.83
CA GLU A 109 -5.27 -24.28 16.57
C GLU A 109 -6.21 -24.78 15.46
N PHE A 110 -7.43 -24.23 15.41
CA PHE A 110 -8.38 -24.48 14.34
C PHE A 110 -7.86 -23.93 12.99
N ALA A 111 -7.45 -22.67 12.96
CA ALA A 111 -7.04 -21.96 11.75
C ALA A 111 -5.84 -22.61 11.05
N LYS A 112 -4.90 -23.21 11.81
CA LYS A 112 -3.77 -23.95 11.23
C LYS A 112 -4.20 -25.15 10.37
N LYS A 113 -5.36 -25.76 10.66
CA LYS A 113 -5.88 -26.95 9.97
C LYS A 113 -6.71 -26.62 8.73
N VAL A 114 -7.33 -25.44 8.69
CA VAL A 114 -8.18 -25.01 7.57
C VAL A 114 -7.29 -24.55 6.41
N PRO A 115 -7.42 -25.12 5.19
CA PRO A 115 -6.59 -24.71 4.06
C PRO A 115 -6.78 -23.23 3.68
N LEU A 116 -5.68 -22.49 3.57
CA LEU A 116 -5.64 -21.11 3.07
C LEU A 116 -5.21 -21.11 1.59
N THR A 117 -5.83 -20.26 0.77
CA THR A 117 -5.42 -20.09 -0.64
C THR A 117 -3.99 -19.56 -0.75
N SER A 118 -3.18 -20.12 -1.64
CA SER A 118 -1.79 -19.71 -1.84
C SER A 118 -1.65 -18.26 -2.31
N LEU A 119 -2.59 -17.80 -3.14
CA LEU A 119 -2.66 -16.46 -3.74
C LEU A 119 -4.12 -16.02 -3.89
N PHE A 120 -4.37 -14.71 -3.82
CA PHE A 120 -5.65 -14.09 -4.13
C PHE A 120 -5.66 -13.59 -5.59
N VAL A 121 -5.61 -14.52 -6.55
CA VAL A 121 -5.66 -14.22 -7.98
C VAL A 121 -6.89 -14.89 -8.58
N ARG A 122 -7.81 -14.10 -9.13
CA ARG A 122 -9.10 -14.56 -9.65
C ARG A 122 -9.30 -14.11 -11.10
N ILE A 123 -9.92 -14.95 -11.94
CA ILE A 123 -10.32 -14.58 -13.31
C ILE A 123 -9.18 -13.84 -14.04
N SER A 124 -7.99 -14.45 -14.05
CA SER A 124 -6.78 -13.81 -14.58
C SER A 124 -5.90 -14.82 -15.30
N GLU A 125 -5.38 -14.44 -16.48
CA GLU A 125 -4.61 -15.31 -17.38
C GLU A 125 -3.15 -14.84 -17.46
N LYS A 126 -2.17 -15.76 -17.47
CA LYS A 126 -0.72 -15.42 -17.48
C LYS A 126 -0.35 -14.49 -16.33
N CYS A 127 -0.68 -14.93 -15.13
CA CYS A 127 -0.72 -14.11 -13.92
C CYS A 127 -0.17 -14.86 -12.69
N GLU A 128 0.77 -15.78 -12.87
CA GLU A 128 1.18 -16.79 -11.87
C GLU A 128 1.96 -16.19 -10.67
N TYR A 129 2.62 -15.05 -10.85
CA TYR A 129 3.49 -14.41 -9.84
C TYR A 129 2.88 -13.13 -9.28
N ASN A 130 1.57 -13.10 -9.09
CA ASN A 130 0.85 -11.90 -8.65
C ASN A 130 0.04 -12.20 -7.39
N GLN A 131 -0.36 -11.14 -6.69
CA GLN A 131 -1.13 -11.28 -5.47
C GLN A 131 -2.14 -10.13 -5.32
N ASP A 132 -3.34 -10.47 -4.82
CA ASP A 132 -4.48 -9.56 -4.69
C ASP A 132 -4.86 -8.96 -6.06
N MET A 133 -5.33 -9.82 -6.97
CA MET A 133 -5.62 -9.47 -8.36
C MET A 133 -6.90 -10.11 -8.88
N SER A 134 -7.59 -9.38 -9.75
CA SER A 134 -8.76 -9.89 -10.46
C SER A 134 -8.94 -9.25 -11.83
N ASN A 135 -9.53 -9.99 -12.77
CA ASN A 135 -9.86 -9.52 -14.13
C ASN A 135 -8.64 -8.97 -14.89
N SER A 136 -7.50 -9.65 -14.79
CA SER A 136 -6.25 -9.16 -15.36
C SER A 136 -5.61 -10.18 -16.30
N SER A 137 -4.78 -9.72 -17.23
CA SER A 137 -4.08 -10.62 -18.15
C SER A 137 -2.65 -10.19 -18.43
N ASN A 138 -1.74 -11.16 -18.54
CA ASN A 138 -0.33 -10.91 -18.80
C ASN A 138 0.31 -9.94 -17.79
N CYS A 139 0.12 -10.21 -16.51
CA CYS A 139 0.68 -9.40 -15.43
C CYS A 139 1.75 -10.19 -14.68
N TYR A 140 2.81 -9.53 -14.24
CA TYR A 140 3.93 -10.19 -13.59
C TYR A 140 4.47 -9.39 -12.40
N LEU A 141 4.50 -10.01 -11.21
CA LEU A 141 4.90 -9.36 -9.96
C LEU A 141 4.12 -8.08 -9.68
N CYS A 142 2.84 -8.10 -10.02
CA CYS A 142 1.87 -7.07 -9.71
C CYS A 142 1.09 -7.41 -8.45
N PHE A 143 0.83 -6.36 -7.68
CA PHE A 143 0.21 -6.47 -6.36
C PHE A 143 -0.93 -5.49 -6.24
N ARG A 144 -2.09 -5.93 -5.74
CA ARG A 144 -3.31 -5.11 -5.61
C ARG A 144 -3.77 -4.49 -6.92
N THR A 145 -3.68 -5.25 -8.01
CA THR A 145 -3.88 -4.77 -9.38
C THR A 145 -5.14 -5.39 -9.95
N HIS A 146 -6.08 -4.60 -10.46
CA HIS A 146 -7.38 -5.09 -10.91
C HIS A 146 -7.77 -4.52 -12.27
N ASP A 147 -8.50 -5.30 -13.07
CA ASP A 147 -9.02 -4.88 -14.37
C ASP A 147 -7.90 -4.40 -15.32
N SER A 148 -6.74 -5.06 -15.33
CA SER A 148 -5.49 -4.53 -15.91
C SER A 148 -4.75 -5.54 -16.79
N GLN A 149 -4.03 -5.08 -17.82
CA GLN A 149 -3.33 -5.98 -18.75
C GLN A 149 -1.89 -5.53 -19.05
N ASN A 150 -0.98 -6.47 -19.28
CA ASN A 150 0.41 -6.17 -19.63
C ASN A 150 1.10 -5.28 -18.56
N MET A 151 0.95 -5.65 -17.29
CA MET A 151 1.48 -4.88 -16.16
C MET A 151 2.62 -5.63 -15.48
N PHE A 152 3.73 -4.94 -15.19
CA PHE A 152 4.92 -5.59 -14.64
C PHE A 152 5.44 -4.81 -13.43
N TYR A 153 5.74 -5.53 -12.34
CA TYR A 153 6.32 -5.00 -11.11
C TYR A 153 5.56 -3.80 -10.52
N THR A 154 4.24 -3.76 -10.76
CA THR A 154 3.39 -2.61 -10.43
C THR A 154 2.58 -2.87 -9.17
N TYR A 155 2.50 -1.86 -8.32
CA TYR A 155 1.67 -1.86 -7.13
C TYR A 155 0.45 -0.96 -7.34
N ARG A 156 -0.77 -1.49 -7.20
CA ARG A 156 -2.04 -0.76 -7.38
C ARG A 156 -2.21 -0.12 -8.76
N GLY A 157 -2.15 -0.93 -9.82
CA GLY A 157 -2.64 -0.56 -11.15
C GLY A 157 -4.11 -0.94 -11.31
N ASN A 158 -4.97 -0.02 -11.73
CA ASN A 158 -6.40 -0.33 -11.94
C ASN A 158 -6.86 0.19 -13.29
N LYS A 159 -7.46 -0.66 -14.12
CA LYS A 159 -7.92 -0.27 -15.48
C LYS A 159 -6.80 0.29 -16.35
N SER A 160 -5.57 -0.12 -16.06
CA SER A 160 -4.37 0.39 -16.73
C SER A 160 -3.67 -0.73 -17.49
N ASN A 161 -2.98 -0.34 -18.56
CA ASN A 161 -2.34 -1.29 -19.46
C ASN A 161 -0.90 -0.89 -19.79
N ASN A 162 -0.05 -1.87 -20.09
CA ASN A 162 1.32 -1.62 -20.57
C ASN A 162 2.14 -0.71 -19.61
N CYS A 163 2.01 -0.87 -18.29
CA CYS A 163 2.76 -0.09 -17.32
C CYS A 163 3.75 -0.96 -16.53
N PHE A 164 4.96 -0.44 -16.39
CA PHE A 164 6.10 -1.14 -15.80
C PHE A 164 6.62 -0.32 -14.63
N ASP A 165 6.97 -0.98 -13.54
CA ASP A 165 7.63 -0.31 -12.41
C ASP A 165 6.85 0.91 -11.89
N CYS A 166 5.54 0.76 -11.74
CA CYS A 166 4.68 1.84 -11.25
C CYS A 166 4.21 1.58 -9.81
N PHE A 167 3.93 2.64 -9.07
CA PHE A 167 3.49 2.55 -7.69
C PHE A 167 2.31 3.48 -7.42
N GLN A 168 1.24 2.90 -6.89
CA GLN A 168 0.06 3.59 -6.39
C GLN A 168 -0.74 4.40 -7.42
N ALA A 169 -2.03 4.08 -7.48
CA ALA A 169 -3.07 4.81 -8.19
C ALA A 169 -2.82 5.09 -9.68
N VAL A 170 -2.14 4.19 -10.41
CA VAL A 170 -2.10 4.21 -11.89
C VAL A 170 -3.45 3.79 -12.44
N ILE A 171 -4.40 4.72 -12.44
CA ILE A 171 -5.80 4.48 -12.85
C ILE A 171 -5.96 4.90 -14.31
N SER A 172 -6.58 4.03 -15.11
CA SER A 172 -6.95 4.32 -16.51
C SER A 172 -5.79 4.91 -17.33
N SER A 173 -4.59 4.37 -17.16
CA SER A 173 -3.34 4.88 -17.72
C SER A 173 -2.66 3.85 -18.61
N GLU A 174 -1.80 4.30 -19.52
CA GLU A 174 -1.17 3.41 -20.49
C GLU A 174 0.29 3.77 -20.78
N PHE A 175 1.14 2.76 -20.99
CA PHE A 175 2.53 2.98 -21.44
C PHE A 175 3.37 3.81 -20.46
N LEU A 176 3.28 3.49 -19.17
CA LEU A 176 4.01 4.20 -18.11
C LEU A 176 5.23 3.41 -17.61
N TYR A 177 6.24 4.15 -17.17
CA TYR A 177 7.46 3.59 -16.57
C TYR A 177 7.94 4.42 -15.38
N GLU A 178 8.23 3.80 -14.24
CA GLU A 178 8.76 4.49 -13.04
C GLU A 178 7.85 5.63 -12.55
N CYS A 179 6.54 5.43 -12.57
CA CYS A 179 5.56 6.44 -12.16
C CYS A 179 4.97 6.17 -10.76
N VAL A 180 4.68 7.24 -10.02
CA VAL A 180 4.13 7.22 -8.66
C VAL A 180 2.89 8.11 -8.57
N ASP A 181 1.76 7.59 -8.07
CA ASP A 181 0.52 8.36 -7.87
C ASP A 181 0.06 9.11 -9.12
N VAL A 182 -0.27 8.39 -10.20
CA VAL A 182 -0.64 9.02 -11.49
C VAL A 182 -1.99 8.57 -12.03
N SER A 183 -2.86 9.49 -12.46
CA SER A 183 -4.17 9.12 -13.02
C SER A 183 -4.34 9.60 -14.45
N THR A 184 -4.84 8.72 -15.30
CA THR A 184 -5.20 9.04 -16.69
C THR A 184 -4.00 9.59 -17.48
N CYS A 185 -2.80 9.08 -17.22
CA CYS A 185 -1.59 9.50 -17.92
C CYS A 185 -1.20 8.47 -18.98
N ASN A 186 -0.53 8.90 -20.03
CA ASN A 186 -0.09 8.00 -21.09
C ASN A 186 1.31 8.31 -21.63
N ASN A 187 1.98 7.28 -22.14
CA ASN A 187 3.28 7.38 -22.83
C ASN A 187 4.32 8.25 -22.10
N SER A 188 4.46 8.04 -20.79
CA SER A 188 5.23 8.93 -19.92
C SER A 188 6.10 8.14 -18.94
N ARG A 189 7.13 8.77 -18.38
CA ARG A 189 8.04 8.11 -17.43
C ARG A 189 8.50 9.02 -16.29
N PHE A 190 8.76 8.48 -15.10
CA PHE A 190 9.20 9.29 -13.95
C PHE A 190 8.23 10.42 -13.58
N LEU A 191 6.91 10.12 -13.58
CA LEU A 191 5.88 11.06 -13.12
C LEU A 191 5.56 10.77 -11.65
N SER A 192 5.41 11.82 -10.85
CA SER A 192 4.96 11.75 -9.46
C SER A 192 3.77 12.68 -9.24
N SER A 193 2.68 12.16 -8.67
CA SER A 193 1.50 12.97 -8.32
C SER A 193 0.88 13.70 -9.52
N CYS A 194 0.86 13.07 -10.70
CA CYS A 194 0.43 13.72 -11.95
C CYS A 194 -0.92 13.20 -12.45
N GLU A 195 -1.69 14.06 -13.13
CA GLU A 195 -2.99 13.67 -13.70
C GLU A 195 -3.12 14.14 -15.15
N LYS A 196 -3.69 13.32 -16.04
CA LYS A 196 -3.99 13.70 -17.44
C LYS A 196 -2.76 14.21 -18.20
N CYS A 197 -1.58 13.64 -17.95
CA CYS A 197 -0.35 14.03 -18.64
C CYS A 197 0.02 13.02 -19.72
N SER A 198 0.55 13.50 -20.85
CA SER A 198 0.99 12.65 -21.97
C SER A 198 2.39 13.00 -22.44
N ASP A 199 3.10 12.02 -23.01
CA ASP A 199 4.35 12.22 -23.74
C ASP A 199 5.40 13.01 -22.93
N SER A 200 5.41 12.80 -21.63
CA SER A 200 6.16 13.62 -20.67
C SER A 200 7.10 12.77 -19.83
N ALA A 201 8.12 13.41 -19.27
CA ALA A 201 9.05 12.73 -18.37
C ALA A 201 9.53 13.61 -17.22
N PHE A 202 9.79 13.00 -16.05
CA PHE A 202 10.29 13.72 -14.86
C PHE A 202 9.36 14.87 -14.47
N LEU A 203 8.11 14.54 -14.10
CA LEU A 203 7.13 15.53 -13.68
C LEU A 203 6.73 15.32 -12.21
N TYR A 204 6.47 16.42 -11.51
CA TYR A 204 5.93 16.39 -10.15
C TYR A 204 4.69 17.28 -10.05
N ASN A 205 3.60 16.75 -9.51
CA ASN A 205 2.37 17.51 -9.28
C ASN A 205 1.87 18.27 -10.51
N CYS A 206 1.96 17.69 -11.71
CA CYS A 206 1.49 18.29 -12.96
C CYS A 206 0.09 17.80 -13.34
N THR A 207 -0.71 18.65 -14.00
CA THR A 207 -2.01 18.23 -14.55
C THR A 207 -2.19 18.71 -15.98
N GLY A 208 -2.67 17.84 -16.87
CA GLY A 208 -2.99 18.22 -18.25
C GLY A 208 -1.77 18.58 -19.10
N CYS A 209 -0.57 18.13 -18.73
CA CYS A 209 0.67 18.51 -19.41
C CYS A 209 1.02 17.54 -20.55
N VAL A 210 1.50 18.07 -21.66
CA VAL A 210 1.86 17.30 -22.87
C VAL A 210 3.26 17.71 -23.31
N ASP A 211 4.13 16.79 -23.69
CA ASP A 211 5.50 17.13 -24.07
C ASP A 211 6.19 18.02 -23.00
N CYS A 212 6.13 17.62 -21.73
CA CYS A 212 6.76 18.34 -20.62
C CYS A 212 7.89 17.52 -20.00
N PHE A 213 8.98 18.19 -19.64
CA PHE A 213 10.18 17.55 -19.09
C PHE A 213 10.75 18.31 -17.88
N MET A 214 11.06 17.61 -16.80
CA MET A 214 11.58 18.20 -15.56
C MET A 214 10.71 19.36 -15.04
N CYS A 215 9.40 19.19 -15.00
CA CYS A 215 8.48 20.24 -14.57
C CYS A 215 7.81 19.90 -13.24
N THR A 216 7.50 20.94 -12.48
CA THR A 216 6.74 20.84 -11.24
C THR A 216 5.56 21.81 -11.26
N ASP A 217 4.43 21.35 -10.74
CA ASP A 217 3.25 22.18 -10.46
C ASP A 217 2.61 22.85 -11.70
N GLN A 218 2.91 22.36 -12.90
CA GLN A 218 2.35 22.90 -14.14
C GLN A 218 0.92 22.43 -14.39
N ARG A 219 0.11 23.28 -15.03
CA ARG A 219 -1.27 23.00 -15.42
C ARG A 219 -1.49 23.33 -16.90
N ASN A 220 -1.95 22.37 -17.68
CA ASN A 220 -2.30 22.53 -19.10
C ASN A 220 -1.18 23.17 -19.93
N LYS A 221 0.06 22.71 -19.73
CA LYS A 221 1.25 23.23 -20.41
C LYS A 221 1.75 22.26 -21.47
N GLN A 222 2.40 22.81 -22.49
CA GLN A 222 3.00 22.03 -23.57
C GLN A 222 4.39 22.54 -23.94
N CYS A 223 5.32 21.62 -24.22
CA CYS A 223 6.72 21.91 -24.56
C CYS A 223 7.42 22.69 -23.44
N TYR A 224 7.19 22.30 -22.18
CA TYR A 224 7.85 22.93 -21.04
C TYR A 224 9.08 22.14 -20.60
N PHE A 225 10.16 22.84 -20.33
CA PHE A 225 11.35 22.33 -19.67
C PHE A 225 11.66 23.19 -18.45
N LYS A 226 11.81 22.58 -17.26
CA LYS A 226 12.06 23.31 -16.00
C LYS A 226 11.10 24.48 -15.76
N ASN A 227 9.81 24.25 -16.00
CA ASN A 227 8.72 25.22 -15.89
C ASN A 227 8.81 26.43 -16.86
N GLN A 228 9.59 26.32 -17.94
CA GLN A 228 9.67 27.35 -18.98
C GLN A 228 9.20 26.79 -20.32
N GLN A 229 8.48 27.61 -21.09
CA GLN A 229 7.96 27.23 -22.40
C GLN A 229 9.03 27.35 -23.47
N TYR A 230 9.07 26.36 -24.38
CA TYR A 230 9.93 26.36 -25.55
C TYR A 230 9.12 26.14 -26.83
N SER A 231 9.72 26.47 -27.97
CA SER A 231 9.21 25.97 -29.26
C SER A 231 9.34 24.44 -29.31
N ARG A 232 8.57 23.79 -30.19
CA ARG A 232 8.58 22.33 -30.33
C ARG A 232 9.95 21.82 -30.78
N GLU A 233 10.61 22.57 -31.68
CA GLU A 233 11.92 22.24 -32.23
C GLU A 233 13.02 22.36 -31.15
N GLU A 234 12.98 23.42 -30.34
CA GLU A 234 13.92 23.59 -29.23
C GLU A 234 13.69 22.57 -28.13
N TYR A 235 12.43 22.34 -27.76
CA TYR A 235 12.06 21.31 -26.78
C TYR A 235 12.60 19.94 -27.21
N LYS A 236 12.37 19.54 -28.46
CA LYS A 236 12.89 18.28 -29.00
C LYS A 236 14.42 18.18 -28.89
N LYS A 237 15.15 19.25 -29.24
CA LYS A 237 16.61 19.29 -29.09
C LYS A 237 17.05 19.12 -27.64
N ILE A 238 16.33 19.73 -26.69
CA ILE A 238 16.60 19.57 -25.26
C ILE A 238 16.43 18.09 -24.89
N ILE A 239 15.29 17.47 -25.20
CA ILE A 239 15.03 16.07 -24.82
C ILE A 239 16.04 15.11 -25.46
N ASP A 240 16.31 15.28 -26.76
CA ASP A 240 17.27 14.44 -27.48
C ASP A 240 18.69 14.55 -26.86
N SER A 241 19.06 15.72 -26.30
CA SER A 241 20.36 15.93 -25.64
C SER A 241 20.54 15.15 -24.33
N TYR A 242 19.46 14.76 -23.66
CA TYR A 242 19.53 13.93 -22.44
C TYR A 242 19.76 12.45 -22.74
N ASN A 243 19.54 12.02 -23.98
CA ASN A 243 19.72 10.64 -24.42
C ASN A 243 19.04 9.61 -23.49
N LEU A 244 17.74 9.80 -23.24
CA LEU A 244 16.96 9.02 -22.27
C LEU A 244 16.79 7.53 -22.64
N SER A 245 17.27 7.09 -23.81
CA SER A 245 17.42 5.66 -24.15
C SER A 245 18.55 4.97 -23.38
N THR A 246 19.43 5.76 -22.75
CA THR A 246 20.59 5.26 -22.03
C THR A 246 20.44 5.31 -20.52
N TYR A 247 21.09 4.37 -19.83
CA TYR A 247 21.13 4.33 -18.37
C TYR A 247 21.71 5.62 -17.78
N GLU A 248 22.85 6.08 -18.29
CA GLU A 248 23.49 7.32 -17.82
C GLU A 248 22.63 8.56 -18.11
N GLY A 249 21.95 8.60 -19.27
CA GLY A 249 21.02 9.70 -19.60
C GLY A 249 19.85 9.78 -18.62
N GLN A 250 19.23 8.64 -18.28
CA GLN A 250 18.15 8.60 -17.29
C GLN A 250 18.64 8.91 -15.88
N LYS A 251 19.79 8.37 -15.47
CA LYS A 251 20.39 8.62 -14.16
C LYS A 251 20.73 10.11 -13.97
N LYS A 252 21.32 10.74 -14.99
CA LYS A 252 21.57 12.19 -15.01
C LYS A 252 20.27 12.98 -14.89
N ALA A 253 19.26 12.65 -15.70
CA ALA A 253 17.99 13.35 -15.68
C ALA A 253 17.28 13.22 -14.32
N LEU A 254 17.29 12.03 -13.71
CA LEU A 254 16.71 11.80 -12.39
C LEU A 254 17.39 12.65 -11.32
N SER A 255 18.73 12.60 -11.25
CA SER A 255 19.49 13.38 -10.27
C SER A 255 19.27 14.89 -10.43
N GLU A 256 19.26 15.39 -11.66
CA GLU A 256 18.98 16.80 -11.94
C GLU A 256 17.56 17.20 -11.58
N PHE A 257 16.59 16.31 -11.81
CA PHE A 257 15.19 16.55 -11.43
C PHE A 257 15.01 16.57 -9.91
N GLU A 258 15.63 15.65 -9.18
CA GLU A 258 15.61 15.63 -7.70
C GLU A 258 16.20 16.92 -7.10
N GLU A 259 17.28 17.45 -7.67
CA GLU A 259 17.84 18.74 -7.25
C GLU A 259 16.93 19.91 -7.62
N PHE A 260 16.36 19.93 -8.83
CA PHE A 260 15.38 20.94 -9.23
C PHE A 260 14.18 20.97 -8.28
N LEU A 261 13.72 19.80 -7.85
CA LEU A 261 12.62 19.61 -6.91
C LEU A 261 12.90 20.14 -5.50
N LYS A 262 14.15 20.22 -5.07
CA LYS A 262 14.58 20.83 -3.77
C LYS A 262 14.59 22.35 -3.84
N GLN A 263 14.74 22.92 -5.04
CA GLN A 263 14.73 24.36 -5.29
C GLN A 263 13.32 24.94 -5.45
N LYS A 264 12.28 24.18 -5.11
CA LYS A 264 10.88 24.58 -5.30
C LYS A 264 10.10 24.40 -4.01
N PRO A 265 9.19 25.33 -3.67
CA PRO A 265 8.36 25.20 -2.49
C PRO A 265 7.41 24.01 -2.63
N ARG A 266 7.18 23.33 -1.51
CA ARG A 266 6.22 22.22 -1.38
C ARG A 266 5.04 22.65 -0.55
N LYS A 267 3.87 22.17 -0.96
CA LYS A 267 2.66 22.28 -0.16
C LYS A 267 2.83 21.44 1.10
N ASN A 268 2.51 22.00 2.27
CA ASN A 268 2.64 21.28 3.53
C ASN A 268 1.78 20.02 3.62
N LEU A 269 0.54 20.09 3.12
CA LEU A 269 -0.45 19.01 3.09
C LEU A 269 -1.33 19.16 1.84
N THR A 270 -1.68 18.04 1.22
CA THR A 270 -2.61 17.99 0.08
C THR A 270 -4.02 17.69 0.60
N ILE A 271 -4.78 18.75 0.86
CA ILE A 271 -6.19 18.67 1.24
C ILE A 271 -7.03 19.42 0.20
N ILE A 272 -7.95 18.71 -0.44
CA ILE A 272 -8.75 19.21 -1.57
C ILE A 272 -10.23 18.99 -1.28
N ARG A 273 -11.05 20.06 -1.37
CA ARG A 273 -12.51 20.01 -1.18
C ARG A 273 -12.91 19.18 0.05
N SER A 274 -12.28 19.46 1.19
CA SER A 274 -12.47 18.71 2.42
C SER A 274 -12.60 19.64 3.62
N ASP A 275 -13.41 19.25 4.60
CA ASP A 275 -13.79 20.09 5.74
C ASP A 275 -13.70 19.30 7.06
N ASN A 276 -13.20 19.93 8.13
CA ASN A 276 -12.94 19.28 9.41
C ASN A 276 -12.14 17.96 9.27
N VAL A 277 -10.95 18.03 8.62
CA VAL A 277 -10.09 16.87 8.40
C VAL A 277 -8.67 17.07 8.92
N THR A 278 -8.01 15.98 9.33
CA THR A 278 -6.59 15.95 9.69
C THR A 278 -5.87 14.78 9.00
N GLY A 279 -4.67 15.03 8.50
CA GLY A 279 -3.86 14.06 7.75
C GLY A 279 -3.36 14.64 6.42
N ASP A 280 -3.04 13.78 5.44
CA ASP A 280 -2.45 14.20 4.16
C ASP A 280 -2.99 13.42 2.94
N ASN A 281 -2.89 14.01 1.76
CA ASN A 281 -3.44 13.48 0.51
C ASN A 281 -4.92 13.10 0.64
N ILE A 282 -5.75 14.08 1.01
CA ILE A 282 -7.17 13.98 1.32
C ILE A 282 -7.96 14.71 0.25
N THR A 283 -8.94 14.06 -0.36
CA THR A 283 -9.83 14.68 -1.35
C THR A 283 -11.31 14.39 -1.06
N ASP A 284 -12.20 15.36 -1.27
CA ASP A 284 -13.66 15.19 -1.17
C ASP A 284 -14.15 14.61 0.17
N SER A 285 -13.52 14.92 1.30
CA SER A 285 -13.79 14.25 2.58
C SER A 285 -14.24 15.20 3.69
N LYS A 286 -14.95 14.70 4.69
CA LYS A 286 -15.48 15.50 5.80
C LYS A 286 -15.39 14.77 7.13
N ASP A 287 -15.16 15.49 8.22
CA ASP A 287 -15.23 14.95 9.59
C ASP A 287 -14.33 13.71 9.75
N ALA A 288 -13.06 13.84 9.35
CA ALA A 288 -12.11 12.73 9.29
C ALA A 288 -10.81 13.01 10.06
N LYS A 289 -10.45 12.15 11.02
CA LYS A 289 -9.30 12.35 11.90
C LYS A 289 -8.14 11.41 11.56
N TYR A 290 -6.95 11.98 11.38
CA TYR A 290 -5.70 11.25 11.16
C TYR A 290 -5.79 10.24 10.00
N VAL A 291 -6.10 10.75 8.81
CA VAL A 291 -6.31 9.94 7.59
C VAL A 291 -5.30 10.27 6.48
N PHE A 292 -4.78 9.27 5.77
CA PHE A 292 -3.80 9.54 4.70
C PHE A 292 -4.07 8.78 3.41
N ASN A 293 -3.87 9.44 2.27
CA ASN A 293 -4.14 8.90 0.93
C ASN A 293 -5.59 8.46 0.79
N VAL A 294 -6.53 9.37 1.03
CA VAL A 294 -7.96 9.07 1.10
C VAL A 294 -8.81 9.95 0.19
N LYS A 295 -9.95 9.41 -0.25
CA LYS A 295 -10.93 10.16 -1.05
C LYS A 295 -12.36 9.81 -0.66
N SER A 296 -13.22 10.82 -0.55
CA SER A 296 -14.65 10.63 -0.27
C SER A 296 -14.94 9.94 1.07
N LEU A 297 -14.29 10.38 2.15
CA LEU A 297 -14.53 9.88 3.51
C LEU A 297 -15.50 10.78 4.29
N GLN A 298 -16.31 10.20 5.16
CA GLN A 298 -17.17 10.91 6.10
C GLN A 298 -17.16 10.24 7.49
N ASN A 299 -17.03 11.01 8.57
CA ASN A 299 -17.06 10.51 9.96
C ASN A 299 -16.08 9.35 10.21
N CYS A 300 -14.83 9.51 9.78
CA CYS A 300 -13.83 8.43 9.79
C CYS A 300 -12.61 8.76 10.67
N SER A 301 -11.94 7.77 11.25
CA SER A 301 -10.69 8.01 12.00
C SER A 301 -9.65 6.91 11.85
N TYR A 302 -8.37 7.32 11.83
CA TYR A 302 -7.19 6.42 11.79
C TYR A 302 -7.19 5.47 10.57
N ILE A 303 -7.45 6.01 9.38
CA ILE A 303 -7.56 5.27 8.11
C ILE A 303 -6.42 5.63 7.17
N TRP A 304 -5.85 4.61 6.52
CA TRP A 304 -4.89 4.79 5.44
C TRP A 304 -5.40 4.21 4.13
N ASP A 305 -5.10 4.91 3.05
CA ASP A 305 -5.08 4.39 1.68
C ASP A 305 -6.42 3.77 1.24
N SER A 306 -7.50 4.55 1.41
CA SER A 306 -8.91 4.12 1.33
C SER A 306 -9.81 5.13 0.59
N PHE A 307 -10.87 4.63 -0.04
CA PHE A 307 -11.78 5.43 -0.90
C PHE A 307 -13.25 5.13 -0.57
N ARG A 308 -14.10 6.18 -0.47
CA ARG A 308 -15.56 6.09 -0.29
C ARG A 308 -16.01 5.35 0.97
N PHE A 309 -15.77 5.95 2.14
CA PHE A 309 -16.10 5.38 3.44
C PHE A 309 -16.95 6.33 4.28
N THR A 310 -17.88 5.77 5.05
CA THR A 310 -18.72 6.49 6.00
C THR A 310 -18.74 5.78 7.36
N ASP A 311 -18.70 6.54 8.44
CA ASP A 311 -18.78 6.11 9.84
C ASP A 311 -17.85 4.89 10.16
N SER A 312 -16.54 5.02 9.99
CA SER A 312 -15.60 3.88 10.17
C SER A 312 -14.34 4.28 10.93
N MET A 313 -13.77 3.33 11.67
CA MET A 313 -12.50 3.52 12.36
C MET A 313 -11.57 2.33 12.07
N ASP A 314 -10.29 2.62 11.86
CA ASP A 314 -9.19 1.63 11.84
C ASP A 314 -9.28 0.51 10.76
N THR A 315 -9.23 0.89 9.47
CA THR A 315 -9.45 -0.05 8.34
C THR A 315 -8.33 0.02 7.29
N TYR A 316 -7.93 -1.11 6.68
CA TYR A 316 -6.99 -1.18 5.53
C TYR A 316 -7.46 -2.10 4.36
N SER A 317 -8.76 -2.21 4.09
CA SER A 317 -9.40 -1.88 2.79
C SER A 317 -10.92 -2.20 2.79
N GLY A 318 -11.72 -1.66 1.86
CA GLY A 318 -13.20 -1.68 1.93
C GLY A 318 -13.97 -1.58 0.60
N ALA A 319 -15.31 -1.69 0.65
CA ALA A 319 -16.23 -0.95 -0.22
C ALA A 319 -17.69 -0.85 0.34
N GLY A 320 -18.23 0.37 0.40
CA GLY A 320 -19.67 0.70 0.56
C GLY A 320 -20.25 0.68 1.99
N SER A 321 -19.37 0.83 2.99
CA SER A 321 -19.48 0.67 4.47
C SER A 321 -20.66 1.27 5.23
N GLU A 322 -20.87 0.76 6.46
CA GLU A 322 -21.23 1.49 7.69
C GLU A 322 -20.70 0.74 8.94
N LEU A 323 -20.22 1.47 9.96
CA LEU A 323 -19.67 1.08 11.27
C LEU A 323 -18.72 -0.14 11.34
N LEU A 324 -17.59 -0.10 10.61
CA LEU A 324 -16.51 -1.12 10.62
C LEU A 324 -15.28 -0.76 11.49
N TYR A 325 -14.74 -1.68 12.33
CA TYR A 325 -13.59 -1.48 13.27
C TYR A 325 -13.11 -2.81 13.87
N GLU A 326 -11.91 -3.36 13.70
CA GLU A 326 -10.68 -2.98 12.99
C GLU A 326 -10.44 -3.98 11.85
N THR A 327 -9.97 -3.61 10.64
CA THR A 327 -10.05 -4.53 9.46
C THR A 327 -8.87 -4.54 8.48
N THR A 328 -8.57 -5.69 7.84
CA THR A 328 -7.64 -5.85 6.68
C THR A 328 -8.22 -6.52 5.40
N ALA A 329 -9.55 -6.60 5.24
CA ALA A 329 -10.33 -5.96 4.15
C ALA A 329 -11.83 -6.39 4.08
N THR A 330 -12.71 -5.57 3.51
CA THR A 330 -14.11 -5.92 3.14
C THR A 330 -14.52 -5.34 1.78
N THR A 331 -15.53 -5.87 1.08
CA THR A 331 -16.07 -5.40 -0.24
C THR A 331 -17.46 -6.04 -0.51
N ALA A 332 -18.34 -5.65 -1.45
CA ALA A 332 -18.91 -4.32 -1.70
C ALA A 332 -20.30 -4.21 -1.02
N HIS A 333 -20.64 -2.98 -0.56
CA HIS A 333 -21.86 -2.54 0.14
C HIS A 333 -22.01 -3.02 1.61
N SER A 334 -20.93 -2.95 2.39
CA SER A 334 -20.84 -3.43 3.78
C SER A 334 -21.62 -2.60 4.83
N SER A 335 -22.01 -3.21 5.97
CA SER A 335 -22.37 -2.57 7.25
C SER A 335 -22.21 -3.58 8.41
N ASN A 336 -22.50 -3.31 9.70
CA ASN A 336 -21.57 -2.96 10.79
C ASN A 336 -20.62 -4.09 11.30
N CYS A 337 -19.47 -4.36 10.66
CA CYS A 337 -18.55 -5.47 11.08
C CYS A 337 -17.45 -5.06 12.09
N ARG A 338 -17.20 -5.86 13.12
CA ARG A 338 -16.14 -5.59 14.11
C ARG A 338 -15.06 -6.71 14.17
N PHE A 339 -13.80 -6.29 14.09
CA PHE A 339 -12.51 -7.01 14.17
C PHE A 339 -12.18 -8.10 13.09
N CYS A 340 -11.95 -7.73 11.82
CA CYS A 340 -11.93 -8.68 10.66
C CYS A 340 -10.63 -8.73 9.80
N VAL A 341 -10.27 -9.87 9.17
CA VAL A 341 -9.07 -10.00 8.29
C VAL A 341 -9.35 -10.26 6.80
N ARG A 342 -10.52 -10.77 6.38
CA ARG A 342 -11.13 -10.39 5.08
C ARG A 342 -12.54 -10.98 4.88
N VAL A 343 -13.59 -10.17 4.70
CA VAL A 343 -14.99 -10.64 4.56
C VAL A 343 -15.62 -10.03 3.30
N HIS A 344 -15.93 -10.87 2.30
CA HIS A 344 -16.06 -10.47 0.89
C HIS A 344 -17.45 -10.80 0.30
N GLU A 345 -17.92 -9.94 -0.62
CA GLU A 345 -19.19 -9.98 -1.39
C GLU A 345 -20.41 -10.59 -0.66
N GLY A 346 -21.26 -9.73 -0.08
CA GLY A 346 -22.58 -10.11 0.44
C GLY A 346 -22.62 -10.66 1.86
N SER A 347 -21.47 -10.80 2.52
CA SER A 347 -21.42 -11.33 3.89
C SER A 347 -21.87 -10.31 4.95
N ARG A 348 -22.60 -10.76 5.99
CA ARG A 348 -23.12 -9.93 7.10
C ARG A 348 -23.05 -10.65 8.45
N ASP A 349 -22.95 -9.92 9.56
CA ASP A 349 -22.96 -10.48 10.91
C ASP A 349 -21.92 -11.60 11.13
N CYS A 350 -20.69 -11.35 10.69
CA CYS A 350 -19.56 -12.28 10.82
C CYS A 350 -18.46 -11.69 11.69
N GLU A 351 -18.05 -12.39 12.75
CA GLU A 351 -17.02 -11.93 13.70
C GLU A 351 -15.84 -12.92 13.79
N TYR A 352 -14.64 -12.39 14.07
CA TYR A 352 -13.39 -13.15 14.22
C TYR A 352 -13.15 -14.22 13.14
N SER A 353 -13.48 -13.92 11.88
CA SER A 353 -13.43 -14.88 10.77
C SER A 353 -12.47 -14.45 9.66
N TRP A 354 -11.88 -15.40 8.92
CA TRP A 354 -10.98 -15.14 7.77
C TRP A 354 -11.56 -15.61 6.42
N PHE A 355 -11.47 -14.77 5.39
CA PHE A 355 -11.80 -15.04 3.97
C PHE A 355 -13.19 -15.63 3.66
N LEU A 356 -14.27 -15.17 4.30
CA LEU A 356 -15.66 -15.57 4.00
C LEU A 356 -16.22 -14.90 2.73
N GLN A 357 -17.08 -15.63 1.98
CA GLN A 357 -17.78 -15.16 0.76
C GLN A 357 -19.29 -15.41 0.86
N ASN A 358 -20.11 -14.36 0.75
CA ASN A 358 -21.58 -14.42 0.81
C ASN A 358 -22.14 -15.27 1.99
N CYS A 359 -21.66 -15.03 3.21
CA CYS A 359 -22.10 -15.76 4.41
C CYS A 359 -22.82 -14.86 5.42
N SER A 360 -23.69 -15.42 6.26
CA SER A 360 -24.35 -14.67 7.35
C SER A 360 -24.31 -15.38 8.69
N SER A 361 -24.22 -14.62 9.79
CA SER A 361 -24.26 -15.20 11.14
C SER A 361 -23.16 -16.26 11.33
N CYS A 362 -21.89 -15.85 11.26
CA CYS A 362 -20.75 -16.74 11.45
C CYS A 362 -19.78 -16.21 12.52
N PHE A 363 -19.16 -17.10 13.29
CA PHE A 363 -18.23 -16.73 14.36
C PHE A 363 -16.97 -17.62 14.35
N GLY A 364 -15.79 -17.02 14.22
CA GLY A 364 -14.54 -17.79 14.24
C GLY A 364 -14.27 -18.64 12.99
N CYS A 365 -14.98 -18.46 11.88
CA CYS A 365 -14.89 -19.35 10.71
C CYS A 365 -13.74 -18.95 9.77
N ILE A 366 -13.26 -19.86 8.93
CA ILE A 366 -12.32 -19.51 7.85
C ILE A 366 -12.74 -20.16 6.52
N GLY A 367 -13.01 -19.33 5.51
CA GLY A 367 -13.20 -19.71 4.10
C GLY A 367 -14.58 -20.19 3.63
N LEU A 368 -15.64 -20.17 4.46
CA LEU A 368 -17.00 -20.61 4.03
C LEU A 368 -17.59 -19.72 2.92
N LYS A 369 -18.33 -20.35 2.00
CA LYS A 369 -19.00 -19.70 0.86
C LYS A 369 -20.48 -20.08 0.80
N ASN A 370 -21.37 -19.08 0.75
CA ASN A 370 -22.84 -19.26 0.74
C ASN A 370 -23.40 -20.03 1.95
N GLN A 371 -22.90 -19.77 3.16
CA GLN A 371 -23.33 -20.47 4.39
C GLN A 371 -23.82 -19.53 5.48
N GLU A 372 -24.50 -20.12 6.47
CA GLU A 372 -25.01 -19.41 7.63
C GLU A 372 -25.00 -20.25 8.91
N TYR A 373 -25.05 -19.57 10.06
CA TYR A 373 -25.11 -20.14 11.41
C TYR A 373 -23.96 -21.12 11.68
N CYS A 374 -22.73 -20.65 11.49
CA CYS A 374 -21.53 -21.47 11.63
C CYS A 374 -20.59 -20.93 12.72
N ILE A 375 -20.03 -21.84 13.51
CA ILE A 375 -18.97 -21.55 14.49
C ILE A 375 -17.83 -22.54 14.25
N PHE A 376 -16.60 -22.05 14.03
CA PHE A 376 -15.43 -22.89 13.70
C PHE A 376 -15.71 -23.94 12.59
N ASN A 377 -16.35 -23.50 11.51
CA ASN A 377 -16.80 -24.31 10.38
C ASN A 377 -17.73 -25.49 10.76
N VAL A 378 -18.40 -25.44 11.91
CA VAL A 378 -19.50 -26.35 12.28
C VAL A 378 -20.82 -25.62 12.08
N LYS A 379 -21.80 -26.29 11.45
CA LYS A 379 -23.14 -25.72 11.19
C LYS A 379 -24.09 -26.03 12.34
N TYR A 380 -24.84 -25.02 12.74
CA TYR A 380 -25.83 -25.07 13.81
C TYR A 380 -27.21 -24.65 13.27
N ASN A 381 -28.26 -24.98 14.02
CA ASN A 381 -29.53 -24.27 13.83
C ASN A 381 -29.45 -22.87 14.46
N LYS A 382 -30.42 -22.01 14.14
CA LYS A 382 -30.40 -20.61 14.55
C LYS A 382 -30.37 -20.42 16.07
N ASP A 383 -31.22 -21.13 16.80
CA ASP A 383 -31.36 -20.93 18.25
C ASP A 383 -30.10 -21.41 18.99
N GLU A 384 -29.55 -22.56 18.57
CA GLU A 384 -28.28 -23.09 19.07
C GLU A 384 -27.11 -22.14 18.79
N TYR A 385 -27.08 -21.57 17.59
CA TYR A 385 -26.06 -20.60 17.21
C TYR A 385 -26.12 -19.35 18.09
N GLU A 386 -27.30 -18.76 18.25
CA GLU A 386 -27.49 -17.52 19.02
C GLU A 386 -27.14 -17.72 20.50
N GLU A 387 -27.55 -18.86 21.09
CA GLU A 387 -27.20 -19.20 22.47
C GLU A 387 -25.67 -19.38 22.64
N LEU A 388 -25.04 -20.15 21.74
CA LEU A 388 -23.62 -20.46 21.84
C LEU A 388 -22.76 -19.21 21.61
N VAL A 389 -23.10 -18.36 20.63
CA VAL A 389 -22.39 -17.09 20.42
C VAL A 389 -22.51 -16.18 21.64
N GLY A 390 -23.69 -16.10 22.27
CA GLY A 390 -23.87 -15.33 23.51
C GLY A 390 -22.92 -15.80 24.61
N ARG A 391 -22.80 -17.12 24.80
CA ARG A 391 -21.87 -17.71 25.78
C ARG A 391 -20.41 -17.44 25.44
N ILE A 392 -20.03 -17.57 24.17
CA ILE A 392 -18.66 -17.28 23.70
C ILE A 392 -18.29 -15.83 23.98
N LYS A 393 -19.15 -14.88 23.62
CA LYS A 393 -18.89 -13.44 23.82
C LYS A 393 -18.75 -13.08 25.29
N ASN A 394 -19.59 -13.64 26.17
CA ASN A 394 -19.49 -13.39 27.62
C ASN A 394 -18.15 -13.90 28.17
N LYS A 395 -17.74 -15.12 27.81
CA LYS A 395 -16.43 -15.65 28.20
C LYS A 395 -15.28 -14.79 27.67
N MET A 396 -15.34 -14.39 26.40
CA MET A 396 -14.32 -13.51 25.82
C MET A 396 -14.26 -12.13 26.49
N LEU A 397 -15.37 -11.59 26.99
CA LEU A 397 -15.38 -10.36 27.79
C LEU A 397 -14.68 -10.55 29.13
N GLU A 398 -14.94 -11.67 29.83
CA GLU A 398 -14.25 -12.04 31.07
C GLU A 398 -12.74 -12.21 30.85
N ASP A 399 -12.35 -12.84 29.75
CA ASP A 399 -10.96 -13.08 29.35
C ASP A 399 -10.27 -11.85 28.74
N ARG A 400 -11.00 -10.74 28.55
CA ARG A 400 -10.54 -9.50 27.87
C ARG A 400 -10.09 -9.71 26.43
N GLU A 401 -10.68 -10.68 25.74
CA GLU A 401 -10.45 -10.96 24.31
C GLU A 401 -11.48 -10.26 23.42
N TYR A 402 -12.73 -10.13 23.87
CA TYR A 402 -13.79 -9.51 23.06
C TYR A 402 -13.57 -8.00 22.97
N GLY A 403 -13.47 -7.47 21.76
CA GLY A 403 -13.15 -6.05 21.54
C GLY A 403 -11.78 -5.81 20.93
N GLU A 404 -10.91 -6.82 20.96
CA GLU A 404 -9.56 -6.73 20.42
C GLU A 404 -9.47 -7.40 19.04
N PHE A 405 -8.56 -6.90 18.20
CA PHE A 405 -8.22 -7.60 16.96
C PHE A 405 -7.40 -8.86 17.24
N PHE A 406 -7.24 -9.68 16.20
CA PHE A 406 -6.42 -10.88 16.25
C PHE A 406 -5.03 -10.62 16.88
N PRO A 407 -4.62 -11.44 17.86
CA PRO A 407 -3.29 -11.35 18.46
C PRO A 407 -2.17 -11.52 17.43
N ALA A 408 -1.00 -10.94 17.68
CA ALA A 408 0.11 -10.99 16.73
C ALA A 408 0.57 -12.42 16.38
N TYR A 409 0.49 -13.36 17.31
CA TYR A 409 0.89 -14.76 17.10
C TYR A 409 -0.03 -15.52 16.14
N THR A 410 -1.23 -15.00 15.85
CA THR A 410 -2.10 -15.58 14.82
C THR A 410 -1.77 -15.04 13.44
N SER A 411 -0.82 -14.11 13.28
CA SER A 411 -0.42 -13.73 11.93
C SER A 411 0.27 -14.90 11.23
N PRO A 412 -0.09 -15.20 9.96
CA PRO A 412 0.61 -16.22 9.17
C PRO A 412 1.93 -15.73 8.60
N PHE A 413 2.32 -14.47 8.86
CA PHE A 413 3.48 -13.81 8.27
C PHE A 413 4.43 -13.26 9.34
N ALA A 414 5.73 -13.35 9.07
CA ALA A 414 6.75 -12.60 9.79
C ALA A 414 6.63 -11.10 9.50
N TYR A 415 6.93 -10.27 10.49
CA TYR A 415 6.85 -8.81 10.44
C TYR A 415 7.47 -8.23 9.17
N ASN A 416 8.71 -8.61 8.89
CA ASN A 416 9.51 -8.11 7.78
C ASN A 416 9.06 -8.60 6.38
N ASN A 417 8.06 -9.48 6.31
CA ASN A 417 7.40 -9.87 5.07
C ASN A 417 6.01 -9.23 4.90
N THR A 418 5.63 -8.34 5.80
CA THR A 418 4.30 -7.73 5.82
C THR A 418 4.36 -6.27 5.41
N VAL A 419 3.20 -5.75 5.05
CA VAL A 419 3.01 -4.33 4.78
C VAL A 419 3.37 -3.47 6.00
N ALA A 420 3.31 -4.01 7.22
CA ALA A 420 3.68 -3.28 8.43
C ALA A 420 5.14 -2.81 8.37
N HIS A 421 6.07 -3.66 7.93
CA HIS A 421 7.49 -3.30 7.83
C HIS A 421 7.79 -2.27 6.74
N GLU A 422 6.93 -2.17 5.73
CA GLU A 422 7.04 -1.14 4.70
C GLU A 422 6.74 0.26 5.25
N PHE A 423 5.68 0.39 6.04
CA PHE A 423 5.24 1.68 6.60
C PHE A 423 5.85 2.01 7.97
N PHE A 424 6.19 0.98 8.75
CA PHE A 424 6.75 1.05 10.09
C PHE A 424 8.00 0.14 10.15
N PRO A 425 9.09 0.47 9.44
CA PRO A 425 10.28 -0.36 9.47
C PRO A 425 10.81 -0.50 10.91
N MET A 426 11.02 -1.74 11.35
CA MET A 426 11.57 -2.07 12.66
C MET A 426 12.82 -2.94 12.50
N ALA A 427 13.79 -2.75 13.41
CA ALA A 427 14.88 -3.69 13.57
C ALA A 427 14.36 -5.05 14.06
N LYS A 428 15.12 -6.11 13.78
CA LYS A 428 14.76 -7.49 14.16
C LYS A 428 14.50 -7.62 15.65
N GLU A 429 15.41 -7.08 16.46
CA GLU A 429 15.39 -7.17 17.91
C GLU A 429 14.13 -6.49 18.47
N THR A 430 13.82 -5.28 17.99
CA THR A 430 12.62 -4.53 18.37
C THR A 430 11.34 -5.26 17.99
N ALA A 431 11.28 -5.87 16.79
CA ALA A 431 10.12 -6.62 16.36
C ALA A 431 9.88 -7.87 17.23
N LEU A 432 10.94 -8.58 17.60
CA LEU A 432 10.88 -9.76 18.46
C LEU A 432 10.46 -9.38 19.89
N GLU A 433 10.99 -8.29 20.45
CA GLU A 433 10.60 -7.76 21.77
C GLU A 433 9.12 -7.35 21.81
N ALA A 434 8.59 -6.84 20.71
CA ALA A 434 7.17 -6.51 20.55
C ALA A 434 6.28 -7.75 20.27
N GLY A 435 6.85 -8.95 20.27
CA GLY A 435 6.11 -10.21 20.09
C GLY A 435 5.75 -10.55 18.65
N PHE A 436 6.40 -9.92 17.66
CA PHE A 436 6.20 -10.24 16.24
C PHE A 436 7.18 -11.32 15.77
N GLY A 437 6.75 -12.13 14.79
CA GLY A 437 7.65 -13.06 14.11
C GLY A 437 8.65 -12.35 13.19
N TRP A 438 9.81 -12.97 12.94
CA TRP A 438 10.83 -12.46 12.02
C TRP A 438 11.35 -13.58 11.11
N LYS A 439 11.57 -13.28 9.82
CA LYS A 439 12.17 -14.21 8.86
C LYS A 439 13.50 -13.67 8.35
N ASP A 440 14.60 -14.34 8.67
CA ASP A 440 15.90 -13.96 8.12
C ASP A 440 15.93 -14.17 6.59
N LEU A 441 16.66 -13.29 5.90
CA LEU A 441 16.85 -13.42 4.46
C LEU A 441 17.60 -14.72 4.17
N GLU A 442 16.97 -15.62 3.42
CA GLU A 442 17.62 -16.83 2.94
C GLU A 442 18.70 -16.45 1.91
N ASP A 443 19.90 -17.02 2.08
CA ASP A 443 20.90 -16.98 1.03
C ASP A 443 20.42 -17.87 -0.13
N LYS A 444 19.98 -17.21 -1.20
CA LYS A 444 19.54 -17.92 -2.39
C LYS A 444 20.75 -18.36 -3.21
N ASN A 445 20.77 -19.63 -3.60
CA ASN A 445 21.90 -20.29 -4.27
C ASN A 445 22.13 -19.88 -5.74
N TYR A 446 21.53 -18.80 -6.23
CA TYR A 446 21.76 -18.36 -7.62
C TYR A 446 23.03 -17.52 -7.72
N VAL A 447 23.87 -17.86 -8.70
CA VAL A 447 25.10 -17.12 -9.01
C VAL A 447 24.80 -16.22 -10.20
N ALA A 448 24.92 -14.90 -10.00
CA ALA A 448 24.85 -13.96 -11.10
C ALA A 448 26.02 -14.21 -12.07
N ASN A 449 25.73 -14.21 -13.37
CA ASN A 449 26.72 -14.44 -14.41
C ASN A 449 27.04 -13.17 -15.22
N VAL A 450 26.32 -12.07 -14.95
CA VAL A 450 26.58 -10.74 -15.51
C VAL A 450 26.46 -9.72 -14.37
N ASP A 451 27.41 -8.79 -14.24
CA ASP A 451 27.26 -7.65 -13.32
C ASP A 451 26.39 -6.57 -13.99
N SER A 452 25.49 -5.95 -13.23
CA SER A 452 24.65 -4.87 -13.77
C SER A 452 25.46 -3.70 -14.34
N VAL A 453 26.67 -3.46 -13.82
CA VAL A 453 27.56 -2.40 -14.34
C VAL A 453 28.12 -2.70 -15.72
N ASP A 454 28.13 -3.98 -16.13
CA ASP A 454 28.64 -4.44 -17.43
C ASP A 454 27.55 -4.47 -18.51
N LEU A 455 26.31 -4.15 -18.15
CA LEU A 455 25.20 -4.10 -19.11
C LEU A 455 25.42 -2.97 -20.14
N PRO A 456 25.03 -3.18 -21.41
CA PRO A 456 25.05 -2.11 -22.40
C PRO A 456 24.20 -0.93 -21.93
N GLY A 457 24.79 0.27 -21.96
CA GLY A 457 24.12 1.48 -21.48
C GLY A 457 22.90 1.89 -22.31
N ASP A 458 22.84 1.53 -23.60
CA ASP A 458 21.69 1.80 -24.50
C ASP A 458 20.95 0.50 -24.83
N ILE A 459 19.62 0.53 -24.76
CA ILE A 459 18.75 -0.61 -25.05
C ILE A 459 18.87 -1.15 -26.48
N SER A 460 19.27 -0.31 -27.46
CA SER A 460 19.52 -0.74 -28.84
C SER A 460 20.70 -1.70 -28.97
N ASN A 461 21.60 -1.73 -27.99
CA ASN A 461 22.75 -2.63 -27.94
C ASN A 461 22.49 -3.90 -27.12
N VAL A 462 21.26 -4.10 -26.64
CA VAL A 462 20.89 -5.27 -25.83
C VAL A 462 20.24 -6.32 -26.72
N GLY A 463 20.92 -7.46 -26.89
CA GLY A 463 20.41 -8.63 -27.61
C GLY A 463 19.43 -9.48 -26.79
N ASP A 464 18.84 -10.50 -27.43
CA ASP A 464 17.92 -11.45 -26.76
C ASP A 464 18.63 -12.42 -25.80
N ASP A 465 19.95 -12.51 -25.89
CA ASP A 465 20.78 -13.32 -24.99
C ASP A 465 20.62 -12.90 -23.53
N ILE A 466 20.24 -11.65 -23.25
CA ILE A 466 19.96 -11.14 -21.90
C ILE A 466 18.86 -11.94 -21.17
N LEU A 467 17.91 -12.54 -21.90
CA LEU A 467 16.83 -13.35 -21.32
C LEU A 467 17.35 -14.63 -20.63
N ASN A 468 18.57 -15.05 -21.01
CA ASN A 468 19.25 -16.19 -20.43
C ASN A 468 20.19 -15.81 -19.28
N GLN A 469 20.44 -14.52 -19.06
CA GLN A 469 21.38 -14.04 -18.04
C GLN A 469 20.71 -13.91 -16.66
N ILE A 470 21.52 -14.03 -15.62
CA ILE A 470 21.21 -13.72 -14.23
C ILE A 470 22.07 -12.50 -13.86
N ILE A 471 21.41 -11.35 -13.74
CA ILE A 471 22.05 -10.06 -13.57
C ILE A 471 22.24 -9.79 -12.07
N SER A 472 23.44 -9.37 -11.66
CA SER A 472 23.69 -8.93 -10.29
C SER A 472 23.01 -7.58 -10.03
N CYS A 473 22.33 -7.44 -8.90
CA CYS A 473 21.77 -6.15 -8.50
C CYS A 473 22.88 -5.21 -8.08
N SER A 474 22.86 -3.95 -8.54
CA SER A 474 23.84 -2.92 -8.21
C SER A 474 24.03 -2.71 -6.69
N HIS A 475 22.96 -2.82 -5.90
CA HIS A 475 23.03 -2.75 -4.43
C HIS A 475 23.72 -3.94 -3.75
N LYS A 476 23.87 -5.11 -4.41
CA LYS A 476 24.57 -6.30 -3.89
C LYS A 476 24.14 -6.76 -2.48
N GLY A 477 22.88 -6.49 -2.10
CA GLY A 477 22.37 -6.82 -0.76
C GLY A 477 22.65 -5.76 0.33
N GLY A 478 23.35 -4.67 0.00
CA GLY A 478 23.79 -3.66 0.96
C GLY A 478 22.76 -2.57 1.31
N CYS A 479 21.52 -2.65 0.81
CA CYS A 479 20.46 -1.70 1.14
C CYS A 479 19.38 -2.33 2.05
N GLY A 480 18.67 -1.49 2.80
CA GLY A 480 17.55 -1.89 3.67
C GLY A 480 16.26 -2.30 2.94
N HIS A 481 16.29 -2.40 1.60
CA HIS A 481 15.11 -2.64 0.76
C HIS A 481 14.79 -4.12 0.53
N GLY A 482 15.40 -5.05 1.25
CA GLY A 482 15.24 -6.49 0.98
C GLY A 482 15.74 -6.87 -0.42
N CYS A 483 16.92 -6.39 -0.81
CA CYS A 483 17.53 -6.65 -2.12
C CYS A 483 17.65 -8.15 -2.42
N THR A 484 17.21 -8.57 -3.61
CA THR A 484 17.28 -9.98 -4.03
C THR A 484 18.68 -10.42 -4.47
N LYS A 485 19.68 -9.53 -4.45
CA LYS A 485 21.08 -9.70 -4.90
C LYS A 485 21.25 -9.97 -6.41
N ALA A 486 20.28 -10.61 -7.06
CA ALA A 486 20.24 -10.83 -8.51
C ALA A 486 18.80 -10.86 -9.05
N PHE A 487 18.64 -10.72 -10.36
CA PHE A 487 17.36 -10.74 -11.07
C PHE A 487 17.52 -11.18 -12.53
N LYS A 488 16.38 -11.40 -13.21
CA LYS A 488 16.30 -11.73 -14.65
C LYS A 488 15.35 -10.78 -15.35
N ILE A 489 15.58 -10.55 -16.64
CA ILE A 489 14.66 -9.85 -17.53
C ILE A 489 13.78 -10.87 -18.26
N VAL A 490 12.50 -10.58 -18.37
CA VAL A 490 11.53 -11.41 -19.12
C VAL A 490 11.26 -10.82 -20.52
N ALA A 491 10.77 -11.65 -21.45
CA ALA A 491 10.64 -11.27 -22.86
C ALA A 491 9.72 -10.05 -23.08
N ASP A 492 8.60 -9.98 -22.36
CA ASP A 492 7.66 -8.86 -22.44
C ASP A 492 8.26 -7.57 -21.87
N GLU A 493 9.06 -7.67 -20.81
CA GLU A 493 9.81 -6.56 -20.22
C GLU A 493 10.87 -6.03 -21.19
N LEU A 494 11.65 -6.91 -21.81
CA LEU A 494 12.63 -6.50 -22.84
C LEU A 494 11.95 -5.84 -24.04
N SER A 495 10.81 -6.38 -24.48
CA SER A 495 10.02 -5.83 -25.59
C SER A 495 9.50 -4.44 -25.27
N PHE A 496 8.98 -4.23 -24.06
CA PHE A 496 8.56 -2.92 -23.59
C PHE A 496 9.75 -1.93 -23.56
N TYR A 497 10.89 -2.35 -22.99
CA TYR A 497 12.09 -1.52 -22.93
C TYR A 497 12.58 -1.08 -24.31
N ARG A 498 12.63 -1.99 -25.29
CA ARG A 498 12.99 -1.65 -26.67
C ARG A 498 11.99 -0.67 -27.30
N ASN A 499 10.70 -0.97 -27.21
CA ASN A 499 9.64 -0.16 -27.80
C ASN A 499 9.61 1.26 -27.22
N LYS A 500 9.85 1.39 -25.91
CA LYS A 500 9.85 2.66 -25.20
C LYS A 500 11.21 3.30 -25.11
N LYS A 501 12.27 2.71 -25.66
CA LYS A 501 13.64 3.22 -25.53
C LYS A 501 13.99 3.47 -24.06
N ILE A 502 13.89 2.42 -23.26
CA ILE A 502 14.23 2.39 -21.83
C ILE A 502 15.42 1.43 -21.69
N PRO A 503 16.52 1.83 -21.05
CA PRO A 503 17.65 0.95 -20.77
C PRO A 503 17.23 -0.15 -19.79
N VAL A 504 17.91 -1.29 -19.85
CA VAL A 504 17.70 -2.38 -18.88
C VAL A 504 18.06 -1.88 -17.47
N PRO A 505 17.30 -2.23 -16.43
CA PRO A 505 17.60 -1.80 -15.07
C PRO A 505 18.91 -2.40 -14.54
N HIS A 506 19.57 -1.65 -13.67
CA HIS A 506 20.75 -2.11 -12.92
C HIS A 506 20.38 -2.63 -11.51
N GLU A 507 19.16 -2.32 -11.07
CA GLU A 507 18.62 -2.68 -9.76
C GLU A 507 17.58 -3.78 -9.91
N CYS A 508 17.50 -4.67 -8.92
CA CYS A 508 16.44 -5.67 -8.92
C CYS A 508 15.05 -5.02 -8.70
N PRO A 509 13.96 -5.70 -9.10
CA PRO A 509 12.61 -5.14 -8.99
C PRO A 509 12.23 -4.64 -7.59
N ASN A 510 12.72 -5.31 -6.54
CA ASN A 510 12.42 -4.92 -5.17
C ASN A 510 13.14 -3.61 -4.77
N CYS A 511 14.40 -3.43 -5.17
CA CYS A 511 15.13 -2.18 -4.93
C CYS A 511 14.46 -1.01 -5.66
N ARG A 512 14.07 -1.20 -6.93
CA ARG A 512 13.35 -0.17 -7.69
C ARG A 512 12.01 0.19 -7.05
N HIS A 513 11.29 -0.80 -6.51
CA HIS A 513 10.05 -0.58 -5.78
C HIS A 513 10.26 0.31 -4.55
N TYR A 514 11.22 -0.01 -3.68
CA TYR A 514 11.48 0.79 -2.48
C TYR A 514 12.01 2.19 -2.81
N ARG A 515 12.82 2.34 -3.86
CA ARG A 515 13.23 3.64 -4.36
C ARG A 515 12.03 4.51 -4.74
N ARG A 516 11.00 3.95 -5.40
CA ARG A 516 9.73 4.66 -5.66
C ARG A 516 8.95 4.94 -4.37
N LEU A 517 8.96 4.02 -3.41
CA LEU A 517 8.29 4.22 -2.13
C LEU A 517 8.88 5.40 -1.35
N GLU A 518 10.20 5.58 -1.39
CA GLU A 518 10.92 6.67 -0.73
C GLU A 518 10.56 8.06 -1.25
N THR A 519 9.98 8.18 -2.45
CA THR A 519 9.51 9.48 -2.97
C THR A 519 8.21 9.95 -2.31
N ARG A 520 7.56 9.11 -1.50
CA ARG A 520 6.31 9.44 -0.81
C ARG A 520 6.58 10.01 0.57
N ASN A 521 5.66 10.86 1.00
CA ASN A 521 5.64 11.31 2.38
C ASN A 521 5.22 10.15 3.31
N PRO A 522 5.81 10.05 4.52
CA PRO A 522 5.33 9.15 5.54
C PRO A 522 3.88 9.43 5.92
N THR A 523 3.18 8.40 6.39
CA THR A 523 1.80 8.50 6.88
C THR A 523 1.75 8.97 8.34
N MET A 524 2.48 10.03 8.64
CA MET A 524 2.60 10.65 9.96
C MET A 524 2.61 12.17 9.80
N LEU A 525 2.04 12.88 10.76
CA LEU A 525 2.10 14.34 10.83
C LEU A 525 3.18 14.79 11.82
N ARG A 526 3.86 15.88 11.51
CA ARG A 526 4.73 16.61 12.45
C ARG A 526 4.44 18.10 12.40
N ASP A 527 4.73 18.77 13.50
CA ASP A 527 4.63 20.22 13.59
C ASP A 527 5.84 20.90 12.93
N THR A 528 5.57 22.00 12.24
CA THR A 528 6.61 22.89 11.70
C THR A 528 6.06 24.30 11.51
N LYS A 529 6.82 25.17 10.84
CA LYS A 529 6.40 26.52 10.46
C LYS A 529 6.53 26.72 8.95
N CYS A 530 5.72 27.61 8.40
CA CYS A 530 5.88 28.06 7.01
C CYS A 530 7.27 28.66 6.82
N MET A 531 7.99 28.17 5.80
CA MET A 531 9.35 28.59 5.46
C MET A 531 9.39 29.74 4.45
N CYS A 532 8.26 30.39 4.17
CA CYS A 532 8.23 31.56 3.29
C CYS A 532 8.87 32.77 3.98
N GLU A 533 9.91 33.33 3.36
CA GLU A 533 10.71 34.46 3.85
C GLU A 533 10.28 35.82 3.26
N GLY A 534 9.12 35.92 2.61
CA GLY A 534 8.66 37.15 1.96
C GLY A 534 9.59 37.54 0.81
N ASP A 535 10.28 38.68 0.95
CA ASP A 535 11.25 39.17 -0.05
C ASP A 535 12.63 38.48 0.06
N GLY A 536 12.85 37.73 1.14
CA GLY A 536 14.07 36.97 1.40
C GLY A 536 14.22 35.71 0.54
N VAL A 537 15.27 34.93 0.85
CA VAL A 537 15.56 33.65 0.21
C VAL A 537 15.25 32.52 1.20
N CYS A 538 14.33 31.64 0.83
CA CYS A 538 13.90 30.51 1.62
C CYS A 538 14.96 29.39 1.52
N ASN A 539 15.45 28.91 2.66
CA ASN A 539 16.52 27.91 2.78
C ASN A 539 17.74 28.21 1.88
N ASP A 540 18.07 29.49 1.67
CA ASP A 540 19.16 29.95 0.81
C ASP A 540 19.10 29.49 -0.67
N VAL A 541 17.97 28.93 -1.12
CA VAL A 541 17.83 28.35 -2.48
C VAL A 541 16.65 28.88 -3.29
N TYR A 542 15.61 29.44 -2.66
CA TYR A 542 14.41 29.88 -3.37
C TYR A 542 13.97 31.30 -3.00
N LYS A 543 13.81 32.16 -4.00
CA LYS A 543 13.19 33.48 -3.84
C LYS A 543 11.76 33.43 -4.37
N ASN A 544 10.80 33.92 -3.58
CA ASN A 544 9.42 34.05 -4.03
C ASN A 544 9.33 34.88 -5.30
N THR A 545 8.52 34.42 -6.24
CA THR A 545 8.33 35.05 -7.54
C THR A 545 7.29 36.15 -7.50
N ILE A 546 6.40 36.13 -6.50
CA ILE A 546 5.40 37.17 -6.29
C ILE A 546 5.26 37.55 -4.80
N PRO A 547 4.75 38.75 -4.48
CA PRO A 547 4.45 39.14 -3.11
C PRO A 547 3.32 38.30 -2.48
N HIS A 548 3.50 37.93 -1.22
CA HIS A 548 2.52 37.18 -0.42
C HIS A 548 1.82 38.11 0.60
N GLU A 549 0.76 37.62 1.26
CA GLU A 549 -0.09 38.43 2.16
C GLU A 549 0.65 39.03 3.37
N HIS A 550 1.76 38.42 3.79
CA HIS A 550 2.60 38.89 4.90
C HIS A 550 3.65 39.94 4.46
N GLY A 551 3.60 40.40 3.21
CA GLY A 551 4.51 41.41 2.68
C GLY A 551 5.97 40.93 2.65
N ALA A 552 6.89 41.85 2.92
CA ALA A 552 8.33 41.61 2.82
C ALA A 552 8.91 40.69 3.92
N GLY A 553 8.21 40.52 5.04
CA GLY A 553 8.68 39.72 6.17
C GLY A 553 8.35 38.23 6.05
N PRO A 554 8.90 37.37 6.93
CA PRO A 554 8.62 35.95 6.93
C PRO A 554 7.18 35.62 7.37
N CYS A 555 6.62 34.57 6.80
CA CYS A 555 5.28 34.07 7.16
C CYS A 555 5.23 33.51 8.59
N GLY A 556 6.14 32.58 8.92
CA GLY A 556 6.27 31.98 10.25
C GLY A 556 5.05 31.21 10.79
N LYS A 557 3.97 31.07 10.01
CA LYS A 557 2.73 30.41 10.44
C LYS A 557 3.01 28.97 10.88
N LYS A 558 2.59 28.62 12.10
CA LYS A 558 2.61 27.23 12.60
C LYS A 558 1.68 26.36 11.76
N LEU A 559 2.16 25.19 11.36
CA LEU A 559 1.43 24.26 10.50
C LEU A 559 1.88 22.82 10.76
N GLN A 560 1.09 21.87 10.25
CA GLN A 560 1.47 20.45 10.21
C GLN A 560 1.88 20.06 8.80
N THR A 561 2.78 19.08 8.69
CA THR A 561 3.19 18.47 7.43
C THR A 561 3.48 16.98 7.59
N SER A 562 3.36 16.23 6.51
CA SER A 562 3.84 14.86 6.36
C SER A 562 5.24 14.79 5.74
N ILE A 563 5.77 15.90 5.22
CA ILE A 563 7.09 15.94 4.58
C ILE A 563 8.15 15.65 5.64
N ARG A 564 9.07 14.72 5.34
CA ARG A 564 10.14 14.33 6.28
C ARG A 564 10.99 15.53 6.68
N GLU A 565 11.55 15.49 7.88
CA GLU A 565 12.42 16.57 8.37
C GLU A 565 13.78 16.61 7.64
N ASP A 566 14.27 15.45 7.20
CA ASP A 566 15.55 15.27 6.50
C ASP A 566 15.49 15.53 4.98
N SER A 567 14.34 15.95 4.44
CA SER A 567 14.15 16.05 2.98
C SER A 567 14.73 17.31 2.34
N ASN A 568 15.18 18.29 3.13
CA ASN A 568 15.63 19.62 2.69
C ASN A 568 14.61 20.41 1.84
N PHE A 569 13.35 20.00 1.79
CA PHE A 569 12.32 20.70 1.04
C PHE A 569 11.89 21.98 1.76
N ILE A 570 11.58 23.01 0.97
CA ILE A 570 10.95 24.23 1.46
C ILE A 570 9.46 23.97 1.66
N VAL A 571 8.95 24.14 2.88
CA VAL A 571 7.55 23.83 3.20
C VAL A 571 6.74 25.12 3.35
N TYR A 572 5.76 25.31 2.47
CA TYR A 572 4.86 26.46 2.51
C TYR A 572 3.50 26.08 3.08
N CYS A 573 2.89 27.00 3.81
CA CYS A 573 1.48 26.91 4.15
C CYS A 573 0.61 27.01 2.88
N ASP A 574 -0.63 26.52 2.95
CA ASP A 574 -1.54 26.49 1.80
C ASP A 574 -1.73 27.86 1.12
N SER A 575 -1.79 28.96 1.87
CA SER A 575 -1.94 30.31 1.28
C SER A 575 -0.69 30.77 0.54
N CYS A 576 0.50 30.67 1.15
CA CYS A 576 1.77 31.01 0.50
C CYS A 576 2.02 30.12 -0.72
N TYR A 577 1.78 28.81 -0.61
CA TYR A 577 1.98 27.86 -1.71
C TYR A 577 1.04 28.16 -2.87
N LYS A 578 -0.26 28.38 -2.60
CA LYS A 578 -1.22 28.70 -3.65
C LYS A 578 -0.85 29.99 -4.37
N LYS A 579 -0.47 31.03 -3.62
CA LYS A 579 -0.06 32.31 -4.18
C LYS A 579 1.17 32.16 -5.07
N GLU A 580 2.15 31.37 -4.63
CA GLU A 580 3.41 31.20 -5.36
C GLU A 580 3.28 30.35 -6.63
N VAL A 581 2.34 29.41 -6.65
CA VAL A 581 2.25 28.38 -7.70
C VAL A 581 1.09 28.59 -8.67
N PHE A 582 -0.01 29.21 -8.24
CA PHE A 582 -1.25 29.43 -9.00
C PHE A 582 -1.62 30.91 -9.05
#